data_AF-A0A428Q0F5-F1
#
_entry.id   AF-A0A428Q0F5-F1
#
_cell.length_a   1.000
_cell.length_b   1.000
_cell.length_c   1.000
_cell.angle_alpha   90.00
_cell.angle_beta   90.00
_cell.angle_gamma   90.00
#
_symmetry.space_group_name_H-M   'P 1'
#
loop_
_entity.id
_entity.type
_entity.pdbx_description
1 polymer ?
#
loop_
_entity_poly.entity_id
_entity_poly.type
_entity_poly.pdbx_seq_one_letter_code
_entity_poly.pdbx_strand_id
1 'polypeptide(L)'
;MSWILWLGTLTAAAQAASLDSICSKSYAQAALPTDNLPPGIKIDSSSLSAELFTNQTLSSDWFPTSTVDYCNITFAYSHNGIANDKVYVTYWVPAPDEFKNRYAPSGIIAGAVSGQTDGGFGSFATSFNQVFLLANGTVNWQAVHMIYSYYQGCSEGGREGWSQVQRYADQFDGVVVGAPAFQYSQQQVNLLFANVIEQAINCFPPTCELDKIMNLTIEACDALNGKSDGVVSRTDLCKLNFDIDDVIGEPYSCDAAASNGGLRNHQVKSTVTPAQSEKVTA
;
A
#
# COMPACT_ATOMS: atom_id res chain seq x y z
N MET A 1 -12.34 66.92 -20.21
CA MET A 1 -10.90 66.58 -20.21
C MET A 1 -10.61 65.77 -18.97
N SER A 2 -9.89 64.67 -19.18
CA SER A 2 -9.58 63.51 -18.33
C SER A 2 -9.63 63.65 -16.79
N TRP A 3 -10.34 62.73 -16.14
CA TRP A 3 -10.15 62.36 -14.73
C TRP A 3 -9.33 61.06 -14.72
N ILE A 4 -8.11 61.10 -14.18
CA ILE A 4 -7.22 59.94 -14.05
C ILE A 4 -7.64 59.14 -12.81
N LEU A 5 -8.14 57.92 -13.04
CA LEU A 5 -8.34 56.89 -12.02
C LEU A 5 -6.98 56.31 -11.63
N TRP A 6 -6.61 56.43 -10.35
CA TRP A 6 -5.53 55.66 -9.75
C TRP A 6 -6.04 54.24 -9.42
N LEU A 7 -5.60 53.24 -10.18
CA LEU A 7 -5.72 51.83 -9.81
C LEU A 7 -4.59 51.50 -8.84
N GLY A 8 -4.89 51.48 -7.54
CA GLY A 8 -4.02 50.89 -6.54
C GLY A 8 -4.03 49.36 -6.68
N THR A 9 -2.94 48.80 -7.19
CA THR A 9 -2.72 47.34 -7.15
C THR A 9 -2.30 46.95 -5.74
N LEU A 10 -3.23 46.40 -4.96
CA LEU A 10 -2.91 45.63 -3.76
C LEU A 10 -2.33 44.27 -4.21
N THR A 11 -1.02 44.16 -4.28
CA THR A 11 -0.35 42.86 -4.32
C THR A 11 -0.42 42.26 -2.92
N ALA A 12 -1.39 41.39 -2.68
CA ALA A 12 -1.36 40.50 -1.51
C ALA A 12 -0.20 39.52 -1.69
N ALA A 13 0.85 39.66 -0.88
CA ALA A 13 1.88 38.64 -0.79
C ALA A 13 1.23 37.37 -0.23
N ALA A 14 1.19 36.29 -1.02
CA ALA A 14 0.83 34.98 -0.51
C ALA A 14 1.92 34.54 0.48
N GLN A 15 1.67 34.68 1.78
CA GLN A 15 2.51 34.03 2.79
C GLN A 15 2.39 32.52 2.60
N ALA A 16 3.53 31.81 2.57
CA ALA A 16 3.52 30.36 2.70
C ALA A 16 2.80 30.00 4.02
N ALA A 17 1.78 29.16 3.92
CA ALA A 17 1.05 28.71 5.11
C ALA A 17 2.02 27.95 6.02
N SER A 18 2.12 28.35 7.29
CA SER A 18 2.87 27.59 8.29
C SER A 18 2.04 26.42 8.80
N LEU A 19 2.69 25.37 9.32
CA LEU A 19 1.97 24.24 9.92
C LEU A 19 1.02 24.70 11.05
N ASP A 20 1.43 25.68 11.87
CA ASP A 20 0.59 26.28 12.91
C ASP A 20 -0.66 26.97 12.33
N SER A 21 -0.53 27.69 11.22
CA SER A 21 -1.67 28.37 10.58
C SER A 21 -2.71 27.41 10.01
N ILE A 22 -2.27 26.28 9.44
CA ILE A 22 -3.16 25.24 8.93
C ILE A 22 -3.70 24.35 10.05
N CYS A 23 -2.98 24.24 11.18
CA CYS A 23 -3.38 23.46 12.34
C CYS A 23 -4.30 24.24 13.28
N SER A 24 -5.30 24.93 12.72
CA SER A 24 -6.30 25.66 13.46
C SER A 24 -7.69 25.08 13.20
N LYS A 25 -8.55 25.12 14.22
CA LYS A 25 -9.94 24.67 14.09
C LYS A 25 -10.68 25.42 12.98
N SER A 26 -10.43 26.72 12.82
CA SER A 26 -11.04 27.54 11.77
C SER A 26 -10.58 27.13 10.37
N TYR A 27 -9.29 26.88 10.16
CA TYR A 27 -8.77 26.44 8.88
C TYR A 27 -9.33 25.06 8.51
N ALA A 28 -9.26 24.11 9.44
CA ALA A 28 -9.78 22.76 9.24
C ALA A 28 -11.29 22.76 8.96
N GLN A 29 -12.07 23.58 9.69
CA GLN A 29 -13.50 23.70 9.47
C GLN A 29 -13.85 24.33 8.11
N ALA A 30 -13.06 25.28 7.62
CA ALA A 30 -13.24 25.85 6.28
C ALA A 30 -12.84 24.87 5.16
N ALA A 31 -11.94 23.93 5.45
CA ALA A 31 -11.48 22.91 4.51
C ALA A 31 -12.39 21.67 4.45
N LEU A 32 -13.28 21.47 5.43
CA LEU A 32 -14.20 20.34 5.43
C LEU A 32 -15.17 20.42 4.23
N PRO A 33 -15.38 19.32 3.49
CA PRO A 33 -16.33 19.29 2.39
C PRO A 33 -17.75 19.48 2.93
N THR A 34 -18.44 20.49 2.43
CA THR A 34 -19.86 20.77 2.74
C THR A 34 -20.81 20.25 1.67
N ASP A 35 -20.29 20.03 0.46
CA ASP A 35 -21.02 19.52 -0.71
C ASP A 35 -20.33 18.25 -1.27
N ASN A 36 -21.05 17.49 -2.09
CA ASN A 36 -20.58 16.23 -2.71
C ASN A 36 -20.17 15.12 -1.74
N LEU A 37 -20.73 15.12 -0.52
CA LEU A 37 -20.62 13.97 0.36
C LEU A 37 -21.39 12.77 -0.21
N PRO A 38 -20.95 11.53 0.07
CA PRO A 38 -21.73 10.36 -0.29
C PRO A 38 -23.16 10.43 0.28
N PRO A 39 -24.15 9.89 -0.43
CA PRO A 39 -25.54 9.91 0.03
C PRO A 39 -25.65 9.32 1.44
N GLY A 40 -26.32 10.05 2.33
CA GLY A 40 -26.53 9.60 3.71
C GLY A 40 -25.50 10.08 4.71
N ILE A 41 -24.37 10.66 4.30
CA ILE A 41 -23.33 11.15 5.21
C ILE A 41 -23.58 12.61 5.63
N LYS A 42 -23.42 12.89 6.92
CA LYS A 42 -23.42 14.24 7.49
C LYS A 42 -22.21 14.44 8.39
N ILE A 43 -21.40 15.44 8.09
CA ILE A 43 -20.26 15.81 8.93
C ILE A 43 -20.77 16.65 10.11
N ASP A 44 -20.36 16.28 11.33
CA ASP A 44 -20.57 17.07 12.54
C ASP A 44 -19.42 18.07 12.70
N SER A 45 -19.54 19.24 12.09
CA SER A 45 -18.50 20.28 12.19
C SER A 45 -18.23 20.75 13.62
N SER A 46 -19.17 20.55 14.56
CA SER A 46 -18.98 20.94 15.96
C SER A 46 -17.96 20.06 16.68
N SER A 47 -17.84 18.80 16.26
CA SER A 47 -16.90 17.81 16.78
C SER A 47 -15.45 18.01 16.39
N LEU A 48 -15.16 18.98 15.51
CA LEU A 48 -13.82 19.18 14.98
C LEU A 48 -12.82 19.63 16.06
N SER A 49 -11.67 18.95 16.12
CA SER A 49 -10.48 19.34 16.86
C SER A 49 -9.27 19.37 15.91
N ALA A 50 -8.33 20.26 16.20
CA ALA A 50 -7.05 20.36 15.52
C ALA A 50 -5.97 20.54 16.58
N GLU A 51 -4.96 19.67 16.59
CA GLU A 51 -3.90 19.63 17.58
C GLU A 51 -2.54 19.55 16.89
N LEU A 52 -1.66 20.49 17.23
CA LEU A 52 -0.31 20.57 16.67
C LEU A 52 0.64 19.70 17.47
N PHE A 53 1.37 18.83 16.77
CA PHE A 53 2.40 17.99 17.34
C PHE A 53 3.76 18.36 16.73
N THR A 54 4.69 18.80 17.58
CA THR A 54 6.05 19.16 17.18
C THR A 54 7.06 18.19 17.75
N ASN A 55 8.18 18.00 17.05
CA ASN A 55 9.33 17.21 17.45
C ASN A 55 8.95 15.77 17.83
N GLN A 56 8.10 15.13 17.01
CA GLN A 56 7.66 13.75 17.24
C GLN A 56 8.60 12.77 16.57
N THR A 57 9.19 11.89 17.37
CA THR A 57 10.05 10.81 16.84
C THR A 57 9.19 9.61 16.46
N LEU A 58 9.19 9.26 15.18
CA LEU A 58 8.52 8.09 14.64
C LEU A 58 9.55 7.04 14.21
N SER A 59 9.33 5.78 14.61
CA SER A 59 10.15 4.64 14.22
C SER A 59 9.28 3.54 13.61
N SER A 60 9.82 2.82 12.62
CA SER A 60 9.18 1.62 12.07
C SER A 60 10.24 0.64 11.55
N ASP A 61 9.85 -0.60 11.30
CA ASP A 61 10.73 -1.62 10.70
C ASP A 61 11.04 -1.35 9.22
N TRP A 62 10.22 -0.52 8.55
CA TRP A 62 10.24 -0.32 7.10
C TRP A 62 10.78 1.05 6.67
N PHE A 63 10.87 1.99 7.61
CA PHE A 63 11.31 3.36 7.37
C PHE A 63 12.31 3.80 8.44
N PRO A 64 13.34 4.59 8.07
CA PRO A 64 14.26 5.16 9.04
C PRO A 64 13.53 5.98 10.11
N THR A 65 14.05 5.93 11.33
CA THR A 65 13.57 6.80 12.41
C THR A 65 13.68 8.26 11.96
N SER A 66 12.57 8.99 12.07
CA SER A 66 12.49 10.38 11.66
C SER A 66 11.80 11.21 12.74
N THR A 67 12.19 12.47 12.83
CA THR A 67 11.52 13.48 13.65
C THR A 67 10.63 14.30 12.72
N VAL A 68 9.33 14.37 13.04
CA VAL A 68 8.34 15.05 12.21
C VAL A 68 7.49 16.00 13.04
N ASP A 69 7.04 17.06 12.38
CA ASP A 69 5.98 17.94 12.86
C ASP A 69 4.72 17.69 12.03
N TYR A 70 3.58 17.58 12.69
CA TYR A 70 2.31 17.35 12.02
C TYR A 70 1.12 17.93 12.76
N CYS A 71 0.03 18.12 12.04
CA CYS A 71 -1.26 18.47 12.60
C CYS A 71 -2.17 17.25 12.66
N ASN A 72 -2.72 16.97 13.83
CA ASN A 72 -3.79 16.00 14.02
C ASN A 72 -5.14 16.72 13.90
N ILE A 73 -5.94 16.37 12.90
CA ILE A 73 -7.28 16.92 12.69
C ILE A 73 -8.28 15.79 12.89
N THR A 74 -9.14 15.91 13.90
CA THR A 74 -10.18 14.91 14.18
C THR A 74 -11.56 15.54 14.04
N PHE A 75 -12.49 14.84 13.41
CA PHE A 75 -13.90 15.22 13.36
C PHE A 75 -14.76 13.97 13.26
N ALA A 76 -16.06 14.12 13.50
CA ALA A 76 -17.02 13.05 13.37
C ALA A 76 -17.98 13.27 12.20
N TYR A 77 -18.49 12.18 11.66
CA TYR A 77 -19.64 12.17 10.77
C TYR A 77 -20.68 11.14 11.27
N SER A 78 -21.88 11.21 10.69
CA SER A 78 -22.97 10.28 10.95
C SER A 78 -23.70 9.90 9.67
N HIS A 79 -24.40 8.77 9.70
CA HIS A 79 -25.27 8.28 8.64
C HIS A 79 -26.73 8.63 8.94
N ASN A 80 -27.47 9.01 7.91
CA ASN A 80 -28.89 9.30 8.01
C ASN A 80 -29.69 8.06 8.42
N GLY A 81 -30.60 8.23 9.38
CA GLY A 81 -31.53 7.18 9.81
C GLY A 81 -30.98 6.23 10.89
N ILE A 82 -29.73 6.40 11.32
CA ILE A 82 -29.14 5.63 12.43
C ILE A 82 -29.10 6.50 13.69
N ALA A 83 -29.72 6.03 14.77
CA ALA A 83 -29.76 6.75 16.04
C ALA A 83 -28.41 6.65 16.77
N ASN A 84 -27.96 7.77 17.35
CA ASN A 84 -26.67 7.89 18.07
C ASN A 84 -25.45 7.48 17.24
N ASP A 85 -25.54 7.61 15.93
CA ASP A 85 -24.42 7.34 15.02
C ASP A 85 -23.38 8.45 15.10
N LYS A 86 -22.14 8.07 15.43
CA LYS A 86 -20.98 8.94 15.43
C LYS A 86 -19.74 8.13 15.08
N VAL A 87 -19.17 8.42 13.91
CA VAL A 87 -17.91 7.84 13.45
C VAL A 87 -16.85 8.93 13.48
N TYR A 88 -15.79 8.72 14.24
CA TYR A 88 -14.66 9.64 14.32
C TYR A 88 -13.61 9.31 13.27
N VAL A 89 -13.15 10.34 12.56
CA VAL A 89 -12.05 10.27 11.60
C VAL A 89 -10.96 11.22 12.07
N THR A 90 -9.73 10.74 12.07
CA THR A 90 -8.53 11.54 12.34
C THR A 90 -7.66 11.56 11.10
N TYR A 91 -7.10 12.72 10.77
CA TYR A 91 -6.10 12.91 9.73
C TYR A 91 -4.83 13.48 10.34
N TRP A 92 -3.71 12.95 9.89
CA TRP A 92 -2.39 13.43 10.20
C TRP A 92 -1.81 14.16 8.99
N VAL A 93 -1.67 15.48 9.12
CA VAL A 93 -1.27 16.37 8.05
C VAL A 93 0.19 16.78 8.26
N PRO A 94 1.11 16.47 7.35
CA PRO A 94 2.51 16.87 7.46
C PRO A 94 2.69 18.39 7.36
N ALA A 95 3.85 18.88 7.79
CA ALA A 95 4.28 20.24 7.52
C ALA A 95 4.20 20.57 6.00
N PRO A 96 3.78 21.79 5.60
CA PRO A 96 3.59 22.15 4.19
C PRO A 96 4.82 21.98 3.28
N ASP A 97 6.01 22.15 3.84
CA ASP A 97 7.31 21.96 3.18
C ASP A 97 7.67 20.49 2.98
N GLU A 98 7.15 19.59 3.81
CA GLU A 98 7.32 18.13 3.69
C GLU A 98 6.21 17.45 2.88
N PHE A 99 5.10 18.15 2.62
CA PHE A 99 3.93 17.58 1.94
C PHE A 99 4.15 17.39 0.44
N LYS A 100 4.14 16.12 -0.02
CA LYS A 100 4.34 15.73 -1.42
C LYS A 100 3.03 15.58 -2.21
N ASN A 101 2.00 16.33 -1.83
CA ASN A 101 0.69 16.34 -2.48
C ASN A 101 0.04 14.95 -2.64
N ARG A 102 0.06 14.13 -1.58
CA ARG A 102 -0.41 12.74 -1.63
C ARG A 102 -1.09 12.30 -0.34
N TYR A 103 -2.09 11.43 -0.48
CA TYR A 103 -2.68 10.67 0.62
C TYR A 103 -2.18 9.24 0.56
N ALA A 104 -1.60 8.71 1.66
CA ALA A 104 -1.04 7.37 1.66
C ALA A 104 -1.05 6.74 3.07
N PRO A 105 -1.23 5.42 3.20
CA PRO A 105 -1.10 4.72 4.48
C PRO A 105 0.28 4.84 5.13
N SER A 106 1.33 5.03 4.33
CA SER A 106 2.70 5.31 4.83
C SER A 106 2.82 6.64 5.58
N GLY A 107 1.84 7.53 5.41
CA GLY A 107 1.64 8.74 6.23
C GLY A 107 2.74 9.78 6.16
N ILE A 108 2.87 10.51 7.27
CA ILE A 108 3.71 11.71 7.39
C ILE A 108 5.18 11.43 7.05
N ILE A 109 5.69 10.25 7.40
CA ILE A 109 7.10 9.85 7.13
C ILE A 109 7.38 9.82 5.62
N ALA A 110 6.36 9.55 4.80
CA ALA A 110 6.45 9.63 3.36
C ALA A 110 6.06 11.02 2.81
N GLY A 111 5.92 12.05 3.63
CA GLY A 111 5.40 13.36 3.19
C GLY A 111 3.99 13.24 2.62
N ALA A 112 3.16 12.36 3.19
CA ALA A 112 1.78 12.13 2.79
C ALA A 112 0.83 12.45 3.94
N VAL A 113 -0.40 12.86 3.62
CA VAL A 113 -1.49 12.82 4.61
C VAL A 113 -1.87 11.35 4.81
N SER A 114 -2.04 10.95 6.06
CA SER A 114 -2.69 9.68 6.44
C SER A 114 -3.87 9.95 7.36
N GLY A 115 -4.70 8.96 7.57
CA GLY A 115 -5.78 9.06 8.54
C GLY A 115 -6.21 7.70 9.06
N GLN A 116 -7.05 7.73 10.08
CA GLN A 116 -7.68 6.58 10.70
C GLN A 116 -9.13 6.92 11.02
N THR A 117 -10.00 5.91 11.06
CA THR A 117 -11.36 6.01 11.60
C THR A 117 -11.50 5.08 12.80
N ASP A 118 -12.32 5.46 13.77
CA ASP A 118 -12.75 4.55 14.86
C ASP A 118 -13.83 3.56 14.41
N GLY A 119 -14.30 3.69 13.16
CA GLY A 119 -15.31 2.84 12.56
C GLY A 119 -16.70 2.93 13.21
N GLY A 120 -16.93 3.91 14.08
CA GLY A 120 -18.13 3.98 14.90
C GLY A 120 -18.14 2.99 16.06
N PHE A 121 -16.97 2.44 16.42
CA PHE A 121 -16.83 1.46 17.50
C PHE A 121 -16.73 2.12 18.89
N GLY A 122 -16.73 3.45 18.94
CA GLY A 122 -16.75 4.27 20.15
C GLY A 122 -15.36 4.69 20.65
N SER A 123 -14.29 4.15 20.08
CA SER A 123 -12.90 4.54 20.37
C SER A 123 -11.95 4.08 19.28
N PHE A 124 -10.91 4.87 18.98
CA PHE A 124 -9.82 4.50 18.06
C PHE A 124 -9.01 3.26 18.51
N ALA A 125 -9.15 2.84 19.77
CA ALA A 125 -8.54 1.63 20.32
C ALA A 125 -9.45 0.39 20.26
N THR A 126 -10.71 0.56 19.88
CA THR A 126 -11.67 -0.53 19.79
C THR A 126 -11.63 -1.14 18.40
N SER A 127 -11.47 -2.46 18.33
CA SER A 127 -11.38 -3.18 17.06
C SER A 127 -12.72 -3.84 16.71
N PHE A 128 -12.97 -4.06 15.41
CA PHE A 128 -14.23 -4.64 14.94
C PHE A 128 -14.57 -5.98 15.60
N ASN A 129 -13.57 -6.85 15.83
CA ASN A 129 -13.77 -8.13 16.51
C ASN A 129 -14.27 -8.01 17.97
N GLN A 130 -14.13 -6.84 18.60
CA GLN A 130 -14.69 -6.59 19.94
C GLN A 130 -16.16 -6.19 19.90
N VAL A 131 -16.64 -5.65 18.78
CA VAL A 131 -18.00 -5.08 18.68
C VAL A 131 -18.90 -5.81 17.69
N PHE A 132 -18.37 -6.68 16.82
CA PHE A 132 -19.14 -7.36 15.78
C PHE A 132 -20.12 -8.40 16.33
N LEU A 133 -19.77 -9.07 17.43
CA LEU A 133 -20.67 -10.00 18.12
C LEU A 133 -21.21 -9.35 19.36
N LEU A 134 -22.53 -9.33 19.44
CA LEU A 134 -23.25 -8.96 20.65
C LEU A 134 -23.27 -10.15 21.61
N ALA A 135 -23.35 -9.88 22.91
CA ALA A 135 -23.38 -10.90 23.95
C ALA A 135 -24.58 -11.87 23.85
N ASN A 136 -25.62 -11.51 23.10
CA ASN A 136 -26.78 -12.36 22.79
C ASN A 136 -26.53 -13.34 21.63
N GLY A 137 -25.31 -13.40 21.09
CA GLY A 137 -24.94 -14.28 19.98
C GLY A 137 -25.35 -13.77 18.60
N THR A 138 -25.85 -12.53 18.47
CA THR A 138 -26.19 -11.93 17.18
C THR A 138 -25.11 -10.97 16.69
N VAL A 139 -25.08 -10.70 15.40
CA VAL A 139 -24.19 -9.70 14.80
C VAL A 139 -24.65 -8.29 15.16
N ASN A 140 -23.70 -7.42 15.53
CA ASN A 140 -23.91 -5.98 15.61
C ASN A 140 -23.92 -5.39 14.20
N TRP A 141 -25.09 -5.46 13.55
CA TRP A 141 -25.25 -4.95 12.20
C TRP A 141 -24.95 -3.46 12.09
N GLN A 142 -25.16 -2.67 13.14
CA GLN A 142 -24.76 -1.26 13.11
C GLN A 142 -23.25 -1.14 12.90
N ALA A 143 -22.41 -1.80 13.70
CA ALA A 143 -20.95 -1.78 13.51
C ALA A 143 -20.50 -2.28 12.13
N VAL A 144 -21.25 -3.19 11.50
CA VAL A 144 -20.99 -3.65 10.12
C VAL A 144 -21.29 -2.56 9.09
N HIS A 145 -22.37 -1.79 9.28
CA HIS A 145 -22.82 -0.77 8.31
C HIS A 145 -22.21 0.64 8.55
N MET A 146 -21.57 0.90 9.70
CA MET A 146 -21.00 2.23 10.06
C MET A 146 -19.69 2.54 9.34
N ILE A 147 -19.10 1.54 8.70
CA ILE A 147 -17.92 1.67 7.86
C ILE A 147 -18.30 1.20 6.48
N TYR A 148 -17.90 1.96 5.46
CA TYR A 148 -17.70 1.38 4.15
C TYR A 148 -16.83 0.13 4.34
N SER A 149 -17.39 -1.03 4.00
CA SER A 149 -16.76 -2.31 4.24
C SER A 149 -15.72 -2.55 3.16
N TYR A 150 -14.47 -2.21 3.49
CA TYR A 150 -13.34 -2.43 2.60
C TYR A 150 -12.61 -3.72 2.94
N TYR A 151 -12.37 -4.55 1.92
CA TYR A 151 -11.50 -5.72 2.04
C TYR A 151 -10.17 -5.46 1.33
N GLN A 152 -9.06 -5.68 2.03
CA GLN A 152 -7.74 -5.70 1.40
C GLN A 152 -7.05 -7.02 1.71
N GLY A 153 -6.59 -7.72 0.68
CA GLY A 153 -5.89 -8.99 0.82
C GLY A 153 -4.90 -9.22 -0.31
N CYS A 154 -3.84 -9.98 -0.03
CA CYS A 154 -2.86 -10.40 -1.02
C CYS A 154 -2.69 -11.93 -0.94
N SER A 155 -2.33 -12.59 -2.05
CA SER A 155 -2.13 -14.05 -2.10
C SER A 155 -3.41 -14.83 -1.73
N GLU A 156 -3.40 -15.58 -0.64
CA GLU A 156 -4.57 -16.28 -0.10
C GLU A 156 -5.68 -15.31 0.31
N GLY A 157 -5.31 -14.16 0.90
CA GLY A 157 -6.28 -13.08 1.14
C GLY A 157 -6.85 -12.53 -0.17
N GLY A 158 -6.06 -12.52 -1.25
CA GLY A 158 -6.58 -12.17 -2.57
C GLY A 158 -7.69 -13.13 -3.03
N ARG A 159 -7.52 -14.45 -2.79
CA ARG A 159 -8.55 -15.48 -3.07
C ARG A 159 -9.79 -15.31 -2.21
N GLU A 160 -9.61 -15.07 -0.91
CA GLU A 160 -10.70 -14.80 0.02
C GLU A 160 -11.51 -13.58 -0.42
N GLY A 161 -10.85 -12.46 -0.70
CA GLY A 161 -11.49 -11.25 -1.20
C GLY A 161 -12.30 -11.50 -2.48
N TRP A 162 -11.73 -12.20 -3.46
CA TRP A 162 -12.47 -12.60 -4.66
C TRP A 162 -13.65 -13.53 -4.37
N SER A 163 -13.50 -14.47 -3.44
CA SER A 163 -14.61 -15.33 -3.00
C SER A 163 -15.72 -14.54 -2.34
N GLN A 164 -15.37 -13.51 -1.56
CA GLN A 164 -16.36 -12.65 -0.91
C GLN A 164 -17.09 -11.79 -1.93
N VAL A 165 -16.38 -11.14 -2.87
CA VAL A 165 -16.99 -10.35 -3.94
C VAL A 165 -17.93 -11.20 -4.80
N GLN A 166 -17.59 -12.44 -5.13
CA GLN A 166 -18.45 -13.30 -5.95
C GLN A 166 -19.74 -13.74 -5.25
N ARG A 167 -19.76 -13.82 -3.90
CA ARG A 167 -20.86 -14.41 -3.13
C ARG A 167 -21.67 -13.39 -2.33
N TYR A 168 -21.04 -12.29 -1.94
CA TYR A 168 -21.50 -11.31 -0.98
C TYR A 168 -21.10 -9.89 -1.42
N ALA A 169 -21.24 -9.60 -2.73
CA ALA A 169 -20.84 -8.31 -3.31
C ALA A 169 -21.48 -7.10 -2.61
N ASP A 170 -22.69 -7.27 -2.08
CA ASP A 170 -23.47 -6.26 -1.36
C ASP A 170 -22.96 -5.98 0.06
N GLN A 171 -22.00 -6.78 0.56
CA GLN A 171 -21.39 -6.62 1.88
C GLN A 171 -20.09 -5.81 1.85
N PHE A 172 -19.62 -5.41 0.66
CA PHE A 172 -18.37 -4.66 0.51
C PHE A 172 -18.56 -3.44 -0.38
N ASP A 173 -18.06 -2.31 0.09
CA ASP A 173 -18.07 -1.06 -0.66
C ASP A 173 -16.81 -0.88 -1.52
N GLY A 174 -15.74 -1.61 -1.21
CA GLY A 174 -14.55 -1.70 -2.06
C GLY A 174 -13.63 -2.85 -1.68
N VAL A 175 -13.00 -3.46 -2.68
CA VAL A 175 -12.13 -4.62 -2.46
C VAL A 175 -10.82 -4.45 -3.23
N VAL A 176 -9.69 -4.43 -2.53
CA VAL A 176 -8.34 -4.36 -3.08
C VAL A 176 -7.66 -5.72 -2.93
N VAL A 177 -7.54 -6.44 -4.03
CA VAL A 177 -7.03 -7.82 -4.05
C VAL A 177 -5.75 -7.91 -4.86
N GLY A 178 -4.63 -8.12 -4.17
CA GLY A 178 -3.32 -8.34 -4.77
C GLY A 178 -3.03 -9.83 -4.98
N ALA A 179 -2.33 -10.17 -6.06
CA ALA A 179 -1.87 -11.53 -6.38
C ALA A 179 -2.87 -12.66 -6.00
N PRO A 180 -4.13 -12.60 -6.45
CA PRO A 180 -5.18 -13.46 -5.90
C PRO A 180 -5.01 -14.92 -6.32
N ALA A 181 -5.05 -15.83 -5.35
CA ALA A 181 -4.97 -17.28 -5.55
C ALA A 181 -6.31 -17.92 -6.04
N PHE A 182 -6.97 -17.29 -7.01
CA PHE A 182 -8.29 -17.65 -7.55
C PHE A 182 -8.39 -19.03 -8.24
N GLN A 183 -7.34 -19.51 -8.91
CA GLN A 183 -7.25 -20.86 -9.49
C GLN A 183 -6.48 -21.79 -8.54
N TYR A 184 -6.95 -21.87 -7.29
CA TYR A 184 -6.20 -22.45 -6.19
C TYR A 184 -5.69 -23.87 -6.47
N SER A 185 -6.52 -24.76 -7.02
CA SER A 185 -6.13 -26.14 -7.34
C SER A 185 -4.98 -26.21 -8.34
N GLN A 186 -5.03 -25.40 -9.40
CA GLN A 186 -3.95 -25.32 -10.38
C GLN A 186 -2.69 -24.69 -9.78
N GLN A 187 -2.83 -23.63 -9.00
CA GLN A 187 -1.72 -22.95 -8.36
C GLN A 187 -0.95 -23.88 -7.41
N GLN A 188 -1.65 -24.70 -6.61
CA GLN A 188 -1.00 -25.65 -5.70
C GLN A 188 -0.16 -26.69 -6.45
N VAL A 189 -0.63 -27.15 -7.62
CA VAL A 189 0.16 -28.05 -8.47
C VAL A 189 1.36 -27.31 -9.08
N ASN A 190 1.17 -26.09 -9.57
CA ASN A 190 2.26 -25.28 -10.14
C ASN A 190 3.36 -24.95 -9.13
N LEU A 191 3.02 -24.74 -7.85
CA LEU A 191 4.00 -24.51 -6.78
C LEU A 191 4.94 -25.71 -6.55
N LEU A 192 4.53 -26.91 -6.95
CA LEU A 192 5.35 -28.11 -6.85
C LEU A 192 6.14 -28.40 -8.12
N PHE A 193 5.75 -27.82 -9.25
CA PHE A 193 6.28 -28.19 -10.57
C PHE A 193 7.80 -28.06 -10.66
N ALA A 194 8.36 -26.90 -10.27
CA ALA A 194 9.81 -26.67 -10.33
C ALA A 194 10.59 -27.72 -9.54
N ASN A 195 10.25 -27.90 -8.27
CA ASN A 195 10.89 -28.90 -7.39
C ASN A 195 10.77 -30.33 -7.95
N VAL A 196 9.63 -30.69 -8.54
CA VAL A 196 9.41 -32.02 -9.12
C VAL A 196 10.26 -32.21 -10.37
N ILE A 197 10.30 -31.23 -11.26
CA ILE A 197 11.10 -31.31 -12.48
C ILE A 197 12.58 -31.37 -12.15
N GLU A 198 13.09 -30.48 -11.30
CA GLU A 198 14.49 -30.46 -10.87
C GLU A 198 14.95 -31.84 -10.36
N GLN A 199 14.13 -32.48 -9.52
CA GLN A 199 14.38 -33.84 -9.03
C GLN A 199 14.26 -34.90 -10.13
N ALA A 200 13.27 -34.79 -11.03
CA ALA A 200 13.01 -35.77 -12.08
C ALA A 200 14.11 -35.80 -13.14
N ILE A 201 14.68 -34.64 -13.49
CA ILE A 201 15.77 -34.51 -14.47
C ILE A 201 17.15 -34.42 -13.82
N ASN A 202 17.22 -34.41 -12.48
CA ASN A 202 18.44 -34.24 -11.68
C ASN A 202 19.26 -33.02 -12.13
N CYS A 203 18.58 -31.88 -12.31
CA CYS A 203 19.16 -30.58 -12.66
C CYS A 203 18.69 -29.54 -11.66
N PHE A 204 19.62 -28.77 -11.10
CA PHE A 204 19.35 -27.77 -10.08
C PHE A 204 20.09 -26.47 -10.47
N PRO A 205 19.48 -25.61 -11.30
CA PRO A 205 20.10 -24.38 -11.77
C PRO A 205 20.59 -23.51 -10.59
N PRO A 206 21.87 -23.10 -10.55
CA PRO A 206 22.36 -22.22 -9.51
C PRO A 206 21.81 -20.80 -9.72
N THR A 207 21.83 -19.96 -8.67
CA THR A 207 21.27 -18.61 -8.74
C THR A 207 21.92 -17.73 -9.81
N CYS A 208 23.21 -17.91 -10.07
CA CYS A 208 23.96 -17.24 -11.14
C CYS A 208 23.47 -17.58 -12.56
N GLU A 209 23.01 -18.81 -12.81
CA GLU A 209 22.37 -19.17 -14.08
C GLU A 209 21.03 -18.44 -14.20
N LEU A 210 20.22 -18.46 -13.14
CA LEU A 210 18.94 -17.74 -13.10
C LEU A 210 19.12 -16.21 -13.26
N ASP A 211 20.17 -15.64 -12.68
CA ASP A 211 20.51 -14.21 -12.82
C ASP A 211 20.90 -13.87 -14.26
N LYS A 212 21.64 -14.76 -14.95
CA LYS A 212 21.97 -14.59 -16.37
C LYS A 212 20.72 -14.61 -17.24
N ILE A 213 19.80 -15.57 -17.00
CA ILE A 213 18.51 -15.65 -17.71
C ILE A 213 17.69 -14.38 -17.47
N MET A 214 17.59 -13.92 -16.22
CA MET A 214 16.89 -12.69 -15.86
C MET A 214 17.48 -11.47 -16.58
N ASN A 215 18.80 -11.31 -16.57
CA ASN A 215 19.47 -10.17 -17.19
C ASN A 215 19.27 -10.13 -18.70
N LEU A 216 19.39 -11.28 -19.39
CA LEU A 216 19.12 -11.39 -20.81
C LEU A 216 17.65 -11.07 -21.14
N THR A 217 16.72 -11.52 -20.29
CA THR A 217 15.30 -11.19 -20.43
C THR A 217 15.05 -9.68 -20.28
N ILE A 218 15.67 -9.03 -19.28
CA ILE A 218 15.57 -7.58 -19.07
C ILE A 218 16.16 -6.85 -20.28
N GLU A 219 17.35 -7.24 -20.74
CA GLU A 219 18.00 -6.64 -21.91
C GLU A 219 17.11 -6.69 -23.16
N ALA A 220 16.47 -7.83 -23.40
CA ALA A 220 15.57 -8.01 -24.54
C ALA A 220 14.25 -7.22 -24.41
N CYS A 221 13.72 -7.08 -23.19
CA CYS A 221 12.34 -6.68 -22.99
C CYS A 221 12.10 -5.31 -22.32
N ASP A 222 13.09 -4.74 -21.62
CA ASP A 222 12.93 -3.51 -20.83
C ASP A 222 12.42 -2.35 -21.69
N ALA A 223 13.10 -2.09 -22.81
CA ALA A 223 12.79 -0.98 -23.71
C ALA A 223 11.44 -1.10 -24.46
N LEU A 224 10.73 -2.23 -24.37
CA LEU A 224 9.48 -2.45 -25.12
C LEU A 224 8.33 -1.54 -24.68
N ASN A 225 8.41 -0.95 -23.48
CA ASN A 225 7.47 0.07 -23.02
C ASN A 225 7.87 1.52 -23.41
N GLY A 226 8.99 1.70 -24.14
CA GLY A 226 9.55 3.00 -24.50
C GLY A 226 10.50 3.61 -23.45
N LYS A 227 10.90 2.86 -22.42
CA LYS A 227 11.79 3.30 -21.35
C LYS A 227 12.77 2.18 -20.98
N SER A 228 14.04 2.52 -20.78
CA SER A 228 15.04 1.58 -20.27
C SER A 228 15.38 1.93 -18.82
N ASP A 229 14.73 1.25 -17.88
CA ASP A 229 14.93 1.45 -16.43
C ASP A 229 15.14 0.14 -15.66
N GLY A 230 15.38 -0.95 -16.37
CA GLY A 230 15.57 -2.29 -15.81
C GLY A 230 14.27 -2.96 -15.39
N VAL A 231 13.10 -2.47 -15.85
CA VAL A 231 11.79 -2.99 -15.45
C VAL A 231 10.97 -3.43 -16.66
N VAL A 232 10.76 -4.74 -16.78
CA VAL A 232 9.87 -5.33 -17.79
C VAL A 232 8.39 -5.10 -17.40
N SER A 233 7.87 -3.92 -17.72
CA SER A 233 6.46 -3.54 -17.42
C SER A 233 5.46 -3.98 -18.50
N ARG A 234 5.91 -4.28 -19.72
CA ARG A 234 5.11 -4.82 -20.82
C ARG A 234 5.44 -6.28 -21.09
N THR A 235 5.12 -7.14 -20.12
CA THR A 235 5.37 -8.59 -20.20
C THR A 235 4.62 -9.25 -21.37
N ASP A 236 3.51 -8.66 -21.82
CA ASP A 236 2.78 -9.04 -23.03
C ASP A 236 3.62 -8.86 -24.30
N LEU A 237 4.32 -7.72 -24.43
CA LEU A 237 5.21 -7.47 -25.56
C LEU A 237 6.48 -8.32 -25.46
N CYS A 238 7.01 -8.51 -24.26
CA CYS A 238 8.17 -9.38 -24.03
C CYS A 238 7.90 -10.78 -24.59
N LYS A 239 6.77 -11.40 -24.24
CA LYS A 239 6.37 -12.73 -24.74
C LYS A 239 6.18 -12.82 -26.26
N LEU A 240 5.98 -11.71 -26.96
CA LEU A 240 5.82 -11.69 -28.42
C LEU A 240 7.14 -11.47 -29.16
N ASN A 241 8.15 -10.91 -28.50
CA ASN A 241 9.39 -10.47 -29.13
C ASN A 241 10.63 -11.20 -28.62
N PHE A 242 10.49 -12.00 -27.55
CA PHE A 242 11.58 -12.72 -26.91
C PHE A 242 11.14 -14.15 -26.62
N ASP A 243 11.89 -15.11 -27.15
CA ASP A 243 11.78 -16.52 -26.80
C ASP A 243 12.84 -16.82 -25.72
N ILE A 244 12.44 -17.50 -24.66
CA ILE A 244 13.37 -17.88 -23.59
C ILE A 244 14.39 -18.90 -24.09
N ASP A 245 14.03 -19.71 -25.09
CA ASP A 245 14.92 -20.71 -25.67
C ASP A 245 16.15 -20.07 -26.35
N ASP A 246 16.08 -18.78 -26.73
CA ASP A 246 17.20 -18.04 -27.33
C ASP A 246 18.36 -17.84 -26.35
N VAL A 247 18.14 -17.99 -25.04
CA VAL A 247 19.21 -17.86 -24.04
C VAL A 247 19.97 -19.15 -23.78
N ILE A 248 19.49 -20.28 -24.32
CA ILE A 248 20.12 -21.58 -24.11
C ILE A 248 21.53 -21.57 -24.73
N GLY A 249 22.52 -22.03 -23.96
CA GLY A 249 23.91 -22.07 -24.40
C GLY A 249 24.71 -20.79 -24.10
N GLU A 250 24.07 -19.74 -23.59
CA GLU A 250 24.74 -18.52 -23.15
C GLU A 250 25.66 -18.79 -21.96
N PRO A 251 26.90 -18.29 -21.96
CA PRO A 251 27.85 -18.55 -20.89
C PRO A 251 27.48 -17.77 -19.63
N TYR A 252 27.59 -18.41 -18.47
CA TYR A 252 27.52 -17.76 -17.16
C TYR A 252 28.69 -18.19 -16.28
N SER A 253 28.96 -17.37 -15.25
CA SER A 253 29.97 -17.65 -14.24
C SER A 253 29.40 -17.42 -12.86
N CYS A 254 29.69 -18.34 -11.96
CA CYS A 254 29.33 -18.27 -10.55
C CYS A 254 30.62 -18.07 -9.75
N ASP A 255 30.63 -17.04 -8.91
CA ASP A 255 31.71 -16.87 -7.95
C ASP A 255 31.64 -17.94 -6.86
N ALA A 256 32.80 -18.23 -6.25
CA ALA A 256 32.83 -19.12 -5.10
C ALA A 256 32.03 -18.50 -3.93
N ALA A 257 31.06 -19.25 -3.41
CA ALA A 257 30.19 -18.78 -2.33
C ALA A 257 30.31 -19.69 -1.09
N ALA A 258 30.37 -19.08 0.09
CA ALA A 258 30.24 -19.79 1.36
C ALA A 258 28.79 -19.68 1.84
N SER A 259 28.06 -20.80 1.91
CA SER A 259 26.70 -20.78 2.47
C SER A 259 26.76 -20.75 4.01
N ASN A 260 26.21 -19.71 4.64
CA ASN A 260 25.87 -19.71 6.07
C ASN A 260 24.35 -19.91 6.24
N GLY A 261 23.86 -21.10 5.87
CA GLY A 261 22.46 -21.49 6.06
C GLY A 261 22.26 -22.16 7.41
N GLY A 262 21.94 -21.39 8.45
CA GLY A 262 21.58 -21.90 9.77
C GLY A 262 20.13 -21.61 10.11
N LEU A 263 19.26 -22.62 10.06
CA LEU A 263 18.03 -22.61 10.86
C LEU A 263 18.45 -22.77 12.33
N ARG A 264 17.85 -21.97 13.22
CA ARG A 264 18.29 -21.66 14.61
C ARG A 264 18.59 -22.84 15.56
N ASN A 265 18.54 -24.11 15.15
CA ASN A 265 18.93 -25.26 15.98
C ASN A 265 19.55 -26.46 15.23
N HIS A 266 19.94 -26.33 13.96
CA HIS A 266 20.80 -27.33 13.29
C HIS A 266 21.85 -26.59 12.46
N GLN A 267 23.09 -26.55 12.95
CA GLN A 267 24.24 -26.10 12.17
C GLN A 267 24.49 -27.13 11.06
N VAL A 268 24.07 -26.81 9.83
CA VAL A 268 24.58 -27.50 8.64
C VAL A 268 26.00 -26.97 8.41
N LYS A 269 26.97 -27.87 8.24
CA LYS A 269 28.36 -27.51 7.94
C LYS A 269 28.40 -26.53 6.77
N SER A 270 29.14 -25.41 6.93
CA SER A 270 29.41 -24.47 5.85
C SER A 270 29.94 -25.23 4.65
N THR A 271 29.15 -25.28 3.59
CA THR A 271 29.54 -25.88 2.32
C THR A 271 30.04 -24.73 1.45
N VAL A 272 31.27 -24.85 0.94
CA VAL A 272 31.82 -23.91 -0.03
C VAL A 272 31.43 -24.43 -1.40
N THR A 273 30.64 -23.66 -2.13
CA THR A 273 30.37 -23.93 -3.55
C THR A 273 31.53 -23.36 -4.34
N PRO A 274 32.30 -24.17 -5.09
CA PRO A 274 33.40 -23.68 -5.92
C PRO A 274 32.89 -22.78 -7.04
N ALA A 275 33.77 -21.96 -7.60
CA ALA A 275 33.44 -21.18 -8.78
C ALA A 275 33.10 -22.12 -9.95
N GLN A 276 32.06 -21.77 -10.71
CA GLN A 276 31.56 -22.56 -11.85
C GLN A 276 31.48 -21.67 -13.08
N SER A 277 31.83 -22.20 -14.24
CA SER A 277 31.63 -21.52 -15.53
C SER A 277 31.02 -22.51 -16.48
N GLU A 278 29.76 -22.29 -16.80
CA GLU A 278 28.91 -23.22 -17.53
C GLU A 278 28.06 -22.44 -18.54
N LYS A 279 27.12 -23.13 -19.19
CA LYS A 279 26.21 -22.55 -20.17
C LYS A 279 24.78 -22.75 -19.70
N VAL A 280 23.89 -21.81 -19.99
CA VAL A 280 22.46 -21.97 -19.71
C VAL A 280 21.95 -23.26 -20.33
N THR A 281 21.30 -24.10 -19.53
CA THR A 281 20.86 -25.45 -19.92
C THR A 281 19.34 -25.63 -19.96
N ALA A 282 18.59 -24.63 -19.48
CA ALA A 282 17.14 -24.67 -19.32
C ALA A 282 16.46 -23.50 -20.04
#